data_AF-A0A7J8MB62-F1
#
_entry.id   AF-A0A7J8MB62-F1
#
_cell.length_a   1.000
_cell.length_b   1.000
_cell.length_c   1.000
_cell.angle_alpha   90.00
_cell.angle_beta   90.00
_cell.angle_gamma   90.00
#
_symmetry.space_group_name_H-M   'P 1'
#
loop_
_entity.id
_entity.type
_entity.pdbx_description
1 polymer ?
#
loop_
_entity_poly.entity_id
_entity_poly.type
_entity_poly.pdbx_seq_one_letter_code
_entity_poly.pdbx_strand_id
1 'polypeptide(L)'
;MMRILDKKVIADLMTTLWNSWNNRNNFIFRGNEDEAQIDRVGYGVIARDDEGFMLGSGGGFIKKTMSVEEAECHAFEANIKMACQLNINGDVLFESGK
;
A
#
# COMPACT_ATOMS: atom_id res chain seq x y z
N MET A 1 5.44 6.38 -25.05
CA MET A 1 4.92 7.71 -24.70
C MET A 1 4.88 7.79 -23.18
N MET A 2 5.86 8.43 -22.57
CA MET A 2 6.11 8.44 -21.13
C MET A 2 5.32 9.60 -20.51
N ARG A 3 4.39 9.30 -19.60
CA ARG A 3 3.64 10.33 -18.85
C ARG A 3 4.32 10.51 -17.50
N ILE A 4 5.17 11.52 -17.38
CA ILE A 4 5.70 11.98 -16.09
C ILE A 4 4.47 12.32 -15.23
N LEU A 5 4.24 11.58 -14.14
CA LEU A 5 3.16 11.89 -13.23
C LEU A 5 3.52 13.16 -12.44
N ASP A 6 2.76 14.21 -12.72
CA ASP A 6 2.87 15.49 -12.03
C ASP A 6 2.70 15.31 -10.51
N LYS A 7 3.54 15.98 -9.72
CA LYS A 7 3.55 15.87 -8.25
C LYS A 7 2.20 16.21 -7.63
N LYS A 8 1.43 17.12 -8.25
CA LYS A 8 0.07 17.47 -7.85
C LYS A 8 -0.89 16.30 -8.12
N VAL A 9 -0.76 15.61 -9.24
CA VAL A 9 -1.59 14.43 -9.56
C VAL A 9 -1.33 13.31 -8.56
N ILE A 10 -0.08 13.11 -8.13
CA ILE A 10 0.24 12.16 -7.07
C ILE A 10 -0.34 12.62 -5.72
N ALA A 11 -0.21 13.88 -5.36
CA ALA A 11 -0.79 14.42 -4.12
C ALA A 11 -2.32 14.31 -4.09
N ASP A 12 -2.99 14.60 -5.20
CA ASP A 12 -4.44 14.49 -5.36
C ASP A 12 -4.89 13.03 -5.32
N LEU A 13 -4.12 12.11 -5.92
CA LEU A 13 -4.35 10.66 -5.83
C LEU A 13 -4.23 10.19 -4.38
N MET A 14 -3.15 10.56 -3.68
CA MET A 14 -2.95 10.21 -2.27
C MET A 14 -4.02 10.80 -1.36
N THR A 15 -4.46 12.04 -1.64
CA THR A 15 -5.56 12.68 -0.90
C THR A 15 -6.88 11.97 -1.15
N THR A 16 -7.15 11.55 -2.38
CA THR A 16 -8.36 10.79 -2.74
C THR A 16 -8.39 9.41 -2.08
N LEU A 17 -7.25 8.72 -2.08
CA LEU A 17 -7.08 7.45 -1.38
C LEU A 17 -7.26 7.60 0.13
N TRP A 18 -6.64 8.63 0.73
CA TRP A 18 -6.78 8.95 2.15
C TRP A 18 -8.23 9.26 2.54
N ASN A 19 -8.93 10.07 1.75
CA ASN A 19 -10.33 10.41 2.00
C ASN A 19 -11.26 9.20 1.82
N SER A 20 -11.00 8.36 0.81
CA SER A 20 -11.77 7.12 0.60
C SER A 20 -11.57 6.14 1.77
N TRP A 21 -10.33 6.03 2.26
CA TRP A 21 -9.98 5.21 3.43
C TRP A 21 -10.67 5.72 4.70
N ASN A 22 -10.63 7.03 4.98
CA ASN A 22 -11.30 7.61 6.15
C ASN A 22 -12.83 7.46 6.09
N ASN A 23 -13.44 7.64 4.92
CA ASN A 23 -14.89 7.49 4.77
C ASN A 23 -15.32 6.02 4.99
N ARG A 24 -14.55 5.06 4.49
CA ARG A 24 -14.80 3.62 4.67
C ARG A 24 -14.61 3.19 6.12
N ASN A 25 -13.59 3.70 6.80
CA ASN A 25 -13.39 3.47 8.23
C ASN A 25 -14.56 4.02 9.07
N ASN A 26 -15.03 5.24 8.78
CA ASN A 26 -16.18 5.83 9.47
C ASN A 26 -17.48 5.02 9.24
N PHE A 27 -17.59 4.31 8.12
CA PHE A 27 -18.69 3.39 7.82
C PHE A 27 -18.54 2.04 8.55
N ILE A 28 -17.35 1.44 8.55
CA ILE A 28 -17.07 0.15 9.21
C ILE A 28 -17.17 0.28 10.74
N PHE A 29 -16.69 1.37 11.34
CA PHE A 29 -16.85 1.62 12.77
C PHE A 29 -18.30 1.88 13.22
N ARG A 30 -19.24 2.04 12.27
CA ARG A 30 -20.69 2.14 12.54
C ARG A 30 -21.44 0.81 12.37
N GLY A 31 -20.82 -0.23 11.83
CA GLY A 31 -21.47 -1.52 11.57
C GLY A 31 -20.62 -2.68 12.11
N ASN A 32 -20.92 -3.09 13.35
CA ASN A 32 -20.75 -4.41 13.98
C ASN A 32 -19.84 -5.45 13.30
N GLU A 33 -18.79 -5.92 13.99
CA GLU A 33 -18.78 -7.06 14.95
C GLU A 33 -18.73 -8.44 14.26
N ASP A 34 -17.67 -9.17 14.60
CA ASP A 34 -17.47 -10.62 14.51
C ASP A 34 -17.36 -11.29 13.13
N GLU A 35 -16.13 -11.51 12.65
CA GLU A 35 -15.73 -12.77 12.03
C GLU A 35 -14.19 -12.91 11.87
N ALA A 36 -13.67 -14.08 12.25
CA ALA A 36 -12.29 -14.59 12.14
C ALA A 36 -11.14 -13.64 12.56
N GLN A 37 -10.81 -13.67 13.85
CA GLN A 37 -9.64 -12.99 14.42
C GLN A 37 -8.31 -13.62 13.96
N ILE A 38 -7.82 -13.18 12.80
CA ILE A 38 -6.38 -13.12 12.56
C ILE A 38 -5.91 -11.85 13.28
N ASP A 39 -5.41 -12.00 14.51
CA ASP A 39 -4.93 -10.88 15.35
C ASP A 39 -3.69 -10.17 14.80
N ARG A 40 -3.14 -10.69 13.69
CA ARG A 40 -1.93 -10.17 13.08
C ARG A 40 -1.89 -10.41 11.58
N VAL A 41 -1.90 -9.32 10.82
CA VAL A 41 -1.72 -9.35 9.37
C VAL A 41 -0.26 -9.10 9.03
N GLY A 42 0.34 -9.97 8.22
CA GLY A 42 1.69 -9.78 7.68
C GLY A 42 1.65 -9.17 6.28
N TYR A 43 2.62 -8.31 5.97
CA TYR A 43 2.82 -7.81 4.61
C TYR A 43 4.31 -7.88 4.24
N GLY A 44 4.57 -8.02 2.94
CA GLY A 44 5.91 -8.06 2.37
C GLY A 44 6.01 -7.21 1.12
N VAL A 45 7.16 -6.59 0.94
CA VAL A 45 7.50 -5.74 -0.21
C VAL A 45 8.80 -6.23 -0.79
N ILE A 46 8.85 -6.34 -2.12
CA ILE A 46 10.07 -6.65 -2.85
C ILE A 46 10.20 -5.60 -3.95
N ALA A 47 11.34 -4.91 -3.99
CA ALA A 47 11.69 -4.01 -5.08
C ALA A 47 12.70 -4.69 -5.99
N ARG A 48 12.42 -4.66 -7.30
CA ARG A 48 13.30 -5.16 -8.35
C ARG A 48 13.49 -4.10 -9.42
N ASP A 49 14.61 -4.15 -10.13
CA ASP A 49 14.76 -3.42 -11.38
C ASP A 49 14.03 -4.13 -12.53
N ASP A 50 14.12 -3.56 -13.72
CA ASP A 50 13.48 -4.06 -14.95
C ASP A 50 14.09 -5.36 -15.48
N GLU A 51 15.34 -5.67 -15.11
CA GLU A 51 15.99 -6.96 -15.36
C GLU A 51 15.65 -8.01 -14.30
N GLY A 52 14.94 -7.62 -13.24
CA GLY A 52 14.48 -8.49 -12.17
C GLY A 52 15.47 -8.66 -11.00
N PHE A 53 16.58 -7.92 -10.97
CA PHE A 53 17.50 -7.92 -9.83
C PHE A 53 16.87 -7.23 -8.63
N MET A 54 17.11 -7.79 -7.43
CA MET A 54 16.57 -7.22 -6.19
C MET A 54 17.29 -5.93 -5.80
N LEU A 55 16.52 -4.84 -5.70
CA LEU A 55 16.98 -3.55 -5.19
C LEU A 55 16.77 -3.43 -3.67
N GLY A 56 15.80 -4.18 -3.14
CA GLY A 56 15.56 -4.27 -1.71
C GLY A 56 14.34 -5.12 -1.39
N SER A 57 14.12 -5.31 -0.09
CA SER A 57 12.88 -5.88 0.42
C SER A 57 12.51 -5.23 1.75
N GLY A 58 11.25 -5.37 2.13
CA GLY A 58 10.71 -4.90 3.38
C GLY A 58 9.53 -5.77 3.80
N GLY A 59 9.13 -5.63 5.04
CA GLY A 59 7.96 -6.35 5.54
C GLY A 59 7.66 -5.95 6.96
N GLY A 60 6.48 -6.32 7.39
CA GLY A 60 6.01 -5.98 8.72
C GLY A 60 4.78 -6.76 9.10
N PHE A 61 4.34 -6.51 10.32
CA PHE A 61 3.13 -7.09 10.83
C PHE A 61 2.31 -6.04 11.55
N ILE A 62 1.01 -6.06 11.29
CA ILE A 62 0.05 -5.18 11.92
C ILE A 62 -0.73 -6.00 12.93
N LYS A 63 -0.63 -5.64 14.21
CA LYS A 63 -1.34 -6.28 15.32
C LYS A 63 -2.76 -5.73 15.45
N LYS A 64 -3.58 -5.98 14.44
CA LYS A 64 -4.98 -5.56 14.37
C LYS A 64 -5.69 -6.51 13.41
N THR A 65 -6.91 -6.92 13.77
CA THR A 65 -7.83 -7.55 12.82
C THR A 65 -8.29 -6.50 11.80
N MET A 66 -8.24 -6.85 10.53
CA MET A 66 -8.62 -5.98 9.41
C MET A 66 -9.04 -6.83 8.22
N SER A 67 -9.78 -6.24 7.28
CA SER A 67 -10.15 -6.92 6.04
C SER A 67 -8.93 -7.15 5.14
N VAL A 68 -9.06 -8.04 4.15
CA VAL A 68 -8.02 -8.29 3.13
C VAL A 68 -7.71 -7.00 2.36
N GLU A 69 -8.73 -6.21 2.05
CA GLU A 69 -8.57 -4.94 1.34
C GLU A 69 -7.81 -3.91 2.19
N GLU A 70 -8.05 -3.86 3.50
CA GLU A 70 -7.28 -3.02 4.43
C GLU A 70 -5.81 -3.47 4.49
N ALA A 71 -5.56 -4.78 4.52
CA ALA A 71 -4.23 -5.36 4.49
C ALA A 71 -3.47 -4.99 3.21
N GLU A 72 -4.13 -5.09 2.05
CA GLU A 72 -3.55 -4.72 0.76
C GLU A 72 -3.22 -3.22 0.70
N CYS A 73 -4.07 -2.36 1.25
CA CYS A 73 -3.80 -0.92 1.32
C CYS A 73 -2.56 -0.61 2.17
N HIS A 74 -2.37 -1.32 3.29
CA HIS A 74 -1.17 -1.17 4.10
C HIS A 74 0.09 -1.69 3.41
N ALA A 75 0.00 -2.82 2.70
CA ALA A 75 1.10 -3.33 1.89
C ALA A 75 1.48 -2.31 0.80
N PHE A 76 0.49 -1.71 0.14
CA PHE A 76 0.72 -0.68 -0.87
C PHE A 76 1.37 0.60 -0.29
N GLU A 77 0.93 1.06 0.88
CA GLU A 77 1.56 2.18 1.59
C GLU A 77 3.05 1.89 1.90
N ALA A 78 3.35 0.66 2.33
CA ALA A 78 4.72 0.21 2.56
C ALA A 78 5.54 0.20 1.26
N ASN A 79 4.94 -0.19 0.12
CA ASN A 79 5.59 -0.14 -1.19
C ASN A 79 5.99 1.30 -1.55
N ILE A 80 5.11 2.28 -1.33
CA ILE A 80 5.40 3.70 -1.61
C ILE A 80 6.55 4.20 -0.73
N LYS A 81 6.49 3.92 0.58
CA LYS A 81 7.56 4.30 1.53
C LYS A 81 8.91 3.74 1.10
N MET A 82 8.95 2.49 0.67
CA MET A 82 10.17 1.84 0.19
C MET A 82 10.68 2.46 -1.11
N ALA A 83 9.81 2.74 -2.08
CA ALA A 83 10.19 3.42 -3.32
C ALA A 83 10.81 4.81 -3.02
N CYS A 84 10.25 5.56 -2.07
CA CYS A 84 10.83 6.82 -1.61
C CYS A 84 12.19 6.63 -0.93
N GLN A 85 12.37 5.60 -0.10
CA GLN A 85 13.65 5.30 0.56
C GLN A 85 14.75 4.90 -0.42
N LEU A 86 14.39 4.16 -1.46
CA LEU A 86 15.31 3.76 -2.53
C LEU A 86 15.66 4.92 -3.47
N ASN A 87 15.02 6.09 -3.32
CA ASN A 87 15.24 7.29 -4.12
C ASN A 87 15.19 6.99 -5.64
N ILE A 88 14.20 6.18 -6.05
CA ILE A 88 14.03 5.78 -7.44
C ILE A 88 13.59 7.01 -8.24
N ASN A 89 14.43 7.44 -9.18
CA ASN A 89 14.19 8.60 -10.03
C ASN A 89 13.43 8.28 -11.33
N GLY A 90 13.12 6.99 -11.56
CA GLY A 90 12.42 6.48 -12.74
C GLY A 90 10.97 6.08 -12.44
N ASP A 91 10.32 5.49 -13.44
CA ASP A 91 8.96 4.95 -13.29
C ASP A 91 8.98 3.72 -12.35
N VAL A 92 7.95 3.59 -11.52
CA VAL A 92 7.79 2.47 -10.58
C VAL A 92 6.50 1.72 -10.91
N LEU A 93 6.62 0.41 -11.13
CA LEU A 93 5.47 -0.49 -11.28
C LEU A 93 5.19 -1.18 -9.94
N PHE A 94 3.95 -1.10 -9.48
CA PHE A 94 3.50 -1.79 -8.27
C PHE A 94 2.65 -3.00 -8.65
N GLU A 95 3.01 -4.16 -8.10
CA GLU A 95 2.31 -5.42 -8.32
C GLU A 95 1.92 -6.03 -6.96
N SER A 96 0.75 -6.66 -6.89
CA SER A 96 0.35 -7.50 -5.75
C SER A 96 0.40 -8.98 -6.15
N GLY A 97 0.75 -9.83 -5.18
CA GLY A 97 0.60 -11.28 -5.34
C GLY A 97 -0.88 -11.66 -5.40
N LYS A 98 -1.21 -12.66 -6.21
CA LYS A 98 -2.54 -13.31 -6.19
C LYS A 98 -2.65 -14.30 -5.05
#